data_AF-A0A246NBT3-F1
#
_entry.id   AF-A0A246NBT3-F1
#
_cell.length_a   1.000
_cell.length_b   1.000
_cell.length_c   1.000
_cell.angle_alpha   90.00
_cell.angle_beta   90.00
_cell.angle_gamma   90.00
#
_symmetry.space_group_name_H-M   'P 1'
#
loop_
_entity.id
_entity.type
_entity.pdbx_description
1 polymer ?
#
loop_
_entity_poly.entity_id
_entity_poly.type
_entity_poly.pdbx_seq_one_letter_code
_entity_poly.pdbx_strand_id
1 'polypeptide(L)' 'MRNDKPHKLSIGKRILFTLIEASGAVIGGFLVLLCSYWFFHYDTWHERLIAIGLTIAVVYFIGKMLPERPDQ' A
#
# COMPACT_ATOMS: atom_id res chain seq x y z
N MET A 1 35.78 -17.02 -22.72
CA MET A 1 34.64 -16.22 -23.24
C MET A 1 33.71 -15.91 -22.09
N ARG A 2 33.69 -14.65 -21.67
CA ARG A 2 32.89 -14.18 -20.53
C ARG A 2 31.43 -14.14 -20.97
N ASN A 3 30.60 -15.00 -20.38
CA ASN A 3 29.18 -15.09 -20.69
C ASN A 3 28.44 -14.02 -19.87
N ASP A 4 28.67 -12.75 -20.22
CA ASP A 4 27.95 -11.62 -19.67
C ASP A 4 26.53 -11.62 -20.23
N LYS A 5 25.65 -12.46 -19.67
CA LYS A 5 24.22 -12.26 -19.84
C LYS A 5 23.87 -11.06 -18.96
N PRO A 6 23.57 -9.86 -19.50
CA PRO A 6 22.97 -8.85 -18.66
C PRO A 6 21.64 -9.46 -18.23
N HIS A 7 21.46 -9.68 -16.93
CA HIS A 7 20.18 -9.97 -16.34
C HIS A 7 19.30 -8.74 -16.60
N LYS A 8 18.73 -8.69 -17.81
CA LYS A 8 17.87 -7.63 -18.33
C LYS A 8 16.57 -7.81 -17.57
N LEU A 9 16.57 -7.41 -16.30
CA LEU A 9 15.37 -7.26 -15.49
C LEU A 9 14.38 -6.50 -16.37
N SER A 10 13.36 -7.24 -16.82
CA SER A 10 12.41 -6.80 -17.83
C SER A 10 11.94 -5.40 -17.46
N ILE A 11 12.04 -4.46 -18.39
CA ILE A 11 11.56 -3.08 -18.23
C ILE A 11 10.13 -3.07 -17.64
N GLY A 12 9.32 -4.08 -17.98
CA GLY A 12 8.00 -4.32 -17.39
C GLY A 12 8.00 -4.57 -15.87
N LYS A 13 8.95 -5.34 -15.32
CA LYS A 13 9.09 -5.51 -13.85
C LYS A 13 9.39 -4.17 -13.18
N ARG A 14 10.24 -3.35 -13.78
CA ARG A 14 10.61 -2.04 -13.24
C ARG A 14 9.43 -1.08 -13.21
N ILE A 15 8.67 -1.04 -14.30
CA ILE A 15 7.42 -0.26 -14.42
C ILE A 15 6.39 -0.74 -13.40
N LEU A 16 6.19 -2.05 -13.25
CA LEU A 16 5.27 -2.62 -12.25
C LEU A 16 5.66 -2.21 -10.83
N PHE A 17 6.94 -2.25 -10.48
CA PHE A 17 7.39 -1.81 -9.15
C PHE A 17 7.13 -0.33 -8.89
N THR A 18 7.43 0.54 -9.86
CA THR A 18 7.14 1.98 -9.76
C THR A 18 5.64 2.25 -9.67
N LEU A 19 4.81 1.49 -10.39
CA LEU A 19 3.35 1.57 -10.30
C LEU A 19 2.82 1.14 -8.93
N ILE A 20 3.36 0.08 -8.34
CA ILE A 20 2.99 -0.39 -7.00
C ILE A 20 3.42 0.63 -5.94
N GLU A 21 4.59 1.23 -6.09
CA GLU A 21 5.07 2.26 -5.17
C GLU A 21 4.21 3.53 -5.24
N ALA A 22 3.93 4.01 -6.46
CA ALA A 22 3.07 5.16 -6.68
C ALA A 22 1.63 4.90 -6.20
N SER A 23 1.08 3.72 -6.48
CA SER A 23 -0.27 3.36 -6.02
C SER A 23 -0.32 3.24 -4.50
N GLY A 24 0.71 2.70 -3.86
CA GLY A 24 0.84 2.67 -2.40
C GLY A 24 0.80 4.06 -1.77
N ALA A 25 1.52 5.02 -2.35
CA ALA A 25 1.52 6.40 -1.88
C ALA A 25 0.15 7.07 -2.06
N VAL A 26 -0.52 6.86 -3.20
CA VAL A 26 -1.87 7.39 -3.46
C VAL A 26 -2.90 6.78 -2.51
N ILE A 27 -2.87 5.46 -2.33
CA ILE A 27 -3.77 4.75 -1.40
C ILE A 27 -3.53 5.23 0.04
N GLY A 28 -2.26 5.37 0.45
CA GLY A 28 -1.91 5.89 1.76
C GLY A 28 -2.43 7.32 2.00
N GLY A 29 -2.25 8.21 1.03
CA GLY A 29 -2.79 9.57 1.09
C GLY A 29 -4.32 9.61 1.19
N PHE A 30 -5.00 8.79 0.39
CA PHE A 30 -6.46 8.65 0.46
C PHE A 30 -6.92 8.10 1.81
N LEU A 31 -6.16 7.17 2.40
CA LEU A 31 -6.44 6.61 3.71
C LEU A 31 -6.42 7.67 4.80
N VAL A 32 -5.46 8.59 4.74
CA VAL A 32 -5.38 9.71 5.70
C VAL A 32 -6.63 10.58 5.60
N LEU A 33 -7.06 10.94 4.39
CA LEU A 33 -8.28 11.72 4.18
C LEU A 33 -9.52 10.99 4.70
N LEU A 34 -9.60 9.68 4.46
CA LEU A 34 -10.72 8.85 4.89
C LEU A 34 -10.76 8.73 6.43
N CYS A 35 -9.61 8.54 7.08
CA CYS A 35 -9.48 8.57 8.54
C CYS A 35 -9.85 9.94 9.12
N SER A 36 -9.42 11.04 8.48
CA SER A 36 -9.81 12.39 8.87
C SER A 36 -11.33 12.59 8.73
N TYR A 37 -11.93 12.13 7.63
CA TYR A 37 -13.38 12.18 7.45
C TYR A 37 -14.12 11.48 8.60
N TRP A 38 -13.72 10.24 8.94
CA TRP A 38 -14.34 9.50 10.05
C TRP A 38 -14.16 10.21 11.40
N PHE A 39 -13.02 10.86 11.61
CA PHE A 39 -12.76 11.63 12.81
C PHE A 39 -13.74 12.80 13.00
N PHE A 40 -14.11 13.49 11.92
CA PHE A 40 -15.08 14.59 11.95
C PHE A 40 -16.53 14.14 11.82
N HIS A 41 -16.79 12.98 11.22
CA HIS A 41 -18.15 12.49 10.96
C HIS A 41 -18.82 11.92 12.21
N TYR A 42 -18.08 11.18 13.05
CA TYR A 42 -18.66 10.54 14.22
C TYR A 42 -18.66 11.46 15.44
N ASP A 43 -19.75 11.42 16.19
CA ASP A 43 -19.92 12.25 17.39
C ASP A 43 -19.19 11.65 18.60
N THR A 44 -19.21 10.31 18.72
CA THR A 44 -18.55 9.62 19.84
C THR A 44 -17.11 9.21 19.54
N TRP A 45 -16.24 9.37 20.55
CA TRP A 45 -14.82 8.98 20.47
C TRP A 45 -14.60 7.49 20.18
N HIS A 46 -15.50 6.63 20.66
CA HIS A 46 -15.43 5.19 20.42
C HIS A 46 -15.69 4.84 18.95
N GLU A 47 -16.72 5.42 18.34
CA GLU A 47 -17.03 5.20 16.92
C GLU A 47 -15.89 5.66 16.02
N ARG A 48 -15.24 6.79 16.35
CA ARG A 48 -14.04 7.29 15.64
C ARG A 48 -12.89 6.28 15.66
N LEU A 49 -12.55 5.81 16.86
CA LEU A 49 -11.43 4.86 17.05
C LEU A 49 -11.70 3.53 16.36
N ILE A 50 -12.95 3.04 16.40
CA ILE A 50 -13.34 1.81 15.72
C ILE A 50 -13.26 1.98 14.20
N ALA A 51 -13.79 3.07 13.63
CA ALA A 51 -13.78 3.30 12.20
C ALA A 51 -12.36 3.49 11.64
N ILE A 52 -11.52 4.30 12.32
CA ILE A 52 -10.11 4.51 11.94
C ILE A 52 -9.34 3.20 12.09
N GLY A 53 -9.50 2.50 13.22
CA GLY A 53 -8.85 1.23 13.49
C GLY A 53 -9.21 0.16 12.47
N LEU A 54 -10.49 0.03 12.11
CA LEU A 54 -10.97 -0.91 11.10
C LEU A 54 -10.39 -0.57 9.72
N THR A 55 -10.36 0.71 9.35
CA THR A 55 -9.80 1.17 8.07
C THR A 55 -8.32 0.81 7.94
N ILE A 56 -7.54 1.07 8.99
CA ILE A 56 -6.11 0.70 9.04
C ILE A 56 -5.95 -0.83 9.02
N ALA A 57 -6.76 -1.56 9.79
CA ALA A 57 -6.70 -3.02 9.85
C ALA A 57 -6.96 -3.64 8.47
N VAL A 58 -7.96 -3.16 7.73
CA VAL A 58 -8.25 -3.63 6.37
C VAL A 58 -7.06 -3.42 5.44
N VAL A 59 -6.44 -2.23 5.45
CA VAL A 59 -5.25 -1.96 4.61
C VAL A 59 -4.07 -2.82 5.03
N TYR A 60 -3.87 -3.01 6.33
CA TYR A 60 -2.83 -3.90 6.84
C TYR A 60 -3.04 -5.35 6.38
N PHE A 61 -4.28 -5.86 6.45
CA PHE A 61 -4.61 -7.18 5.95
C PHE A 61 -4.39 -7.30 4.43
N ILE A 62 -4.78 -6.30 3.65
CA ILE A 62 -4.54 -6.27 2.19
C ILE A 62 -3.04 -6.29 1.89
N GLY A 63 -2.26 -5.46 2.58
CA GLY A 63 -0.81 -5.40 2.43
C GLY A 63 -0.13 -6.71 2.83
N LYS A 64 -0.63 -7.37 3.88
CA LYS A 64 -0.11 -8.67 4.33
C LYS A 64 -0.52 -9.84 3.43
N MET A 65 -1.66 -9.73 2.73
CA MET A 65 -2.09 -10.69 1.72
C MET A 65 -1.36 -10.49 0.39
N LEU A 66 -0.75 -9.33 0.17
CA LEU A 66 0.08 -9.10 -0.99
C LEU A 66 1.34 -9.98 -0.86
N PRO A 67 1.64 -10.85 -1.83
CA PRO A 67 2.77 -11.77 -1.73
C PRO A 67 4.05 -10.98 -1.49
N GLU A 68 4.83 -11.42 -0.50
CA GLU A 68 6.13 -10.86 -0.16
C GLU A 68 6.95 -10.72 -1.46
N ARG A 69 7.54 -9.53 -1.69
CA ARG A 69 8.39 -9.32 -2.87
C ARG A 69 9.44 -10.44 -2.88
N PRO A 70 9.50 -11.30 -3.92
CA PRO A 70 10.57 -12.26 -4.02
C PRO A 70 11.87 -11.47 -4.03
N ASP A 71 12.76 -11.86 -3.11
CA ASP A 71 14.00 -11.19 -2.73
C ASP A 71 14.69 -10.45 -3.89
N GLN A 72 15.12 -9.22 -3.61
CA GLN A 72 16.01 -8.47 -4.50
C GLN A 72 17.33 -9.20 -4.72
#